data_AF-A0A9D7MJM1-F1
#
_entry.id   AF-A0A9D7MJM1-F1
#
_cell.length_a   1.000
_cell.length_b   1.000
_cell.length_c   1.000
_cell.angle_alpha   90.00
_cell.angle_beta   90.00
_cell.angle_gamma   90.00
#
_symmetry.space_group_name_H-M   'P 1'
#
loop_
_entity.id
_entity.type
_entity.pdbx_description
1 polymer ?
#
loop_
_entity_poly.entity_id
_entity_poly.type
_entity_poly.pdbx_seq_one_letter_code
_entity_poly.pdbx_strand_id
1 'polypeptide(L)' 'MLLSGKAYIYFGGSLMNNYADLTMTGEAANDYFGKSVSTAGDVNGDGYSDVIVGASGYSGYMAELIFSLEIFQLIIKLI' A
#
# COMPACT_ATOMS: atom_id res chain seq x y z
N MET A 1 2.75 11.12 -20.83
CA MET A 1 3.43 10.84 -19.55
C MET A 1 2.98 9.48 -19.09
N LEU A 2 3.91 8.56 -18.83
CA LEU A 2 3.58 7.27 -18.23
C LEU A 2 3.67 7.47 -16.71
N LEU A 3 2.57 7.23 -16.00
CA LEU A 3 2.52 7.33 -14.54
C LEU A 3 2.89 5.97 -13.95
N SER A 4 3.58 5.97 -12.81
CA SER A 4 3.94 4.73 -12.11
C SER A 4 2.78 4.08 -11.33
N GLY A 5 1.65 4.78 -11.23
CA GLY A 5 0.50 4.35 -10.45
C GLY A 5 0.54 4.87 -9.02
N LYS A 6 -0.61 4.87 -8.35
CA LYS A 6 -0.77 5.35 -6.97
C LYS A 6 -1.82 4.54 -6.24
N ALA A 7 -1.65 4.44 -4.92
CA ALA A 7 -2.65 3.94 -4.00
C ALA A 7 -2.83 4.95 -2.87
N TYR A 8 -4.08 5.09 -2.40
CA TYR A 8 -4.48 6.09 -1.43
C TYR A 8 -5.14 5.38 -0.24
N ILE A 9 -4.71 5.69 0.97
CA ILE A 9 -5.36 5.23 2.20
C ILE A 9 -6.19 6.39 2.74
N TYR A 10 -7.43 6.09 3.07
CA TYR A 10 -8.34 6.97 3.80
C TYR A 10 -8.63 6.29 5.13
N PHE A 11 -8.23 6.91 6.22
CA PHE A 11 -8.53 6.39 7.55
C PHE A 11 -10.04 6.55 7.83
N GLY A 12 -10.62 5.49 8.40
CA GLY A 12 -11.99 5.53 8.89
C GLY A 12 -12.14 6.47 10.08
N GLY A 13 -13.37 6.88 10.36
CA GLY A 13 -13.70 7.69 11.52
C GLY A 13 -15.20 8.00 11.56
N SER A 14 -15.63 8.73 12.59
CA SER A 14 -17.03 9.15 12.75
C SER A 14 -17.55 10.00 11.58
N LEU A 15 -16.65 10.64 10.83
CA LEU A 15 -16.91 11.33 9.58
C LEU A 15 -15.83 10.91 8.57
N MET A 16 -16.24 10.32 7.45
CA MET A 16 -15.35 10.03 6.34
C MET A 16 -15.11 11.31 5.52
N ASN A 17 -13.88 11.53 5.06
CA ASN A 17 -13.51 12.67 4.24
C ASN A 17 -12.78 12.21 2.95
N ASN A 18 -12.52 13.14 2.02
CA ASN A 18 -11.93 12.84 0.71
C ASN A 18 -10.45 13.25 0.57
N TYR A 19 -9.77 13.57 1.67
CA TYR A 19 -8.32 13.73 1.74
C TYR A 19 -7.69 12.39 2.13
N ALA A 20 -6.70 11.94 1.37
CA ALA A 20 -5.99 10.70 1.67
C ALA A 20 -4.96 10.93 2.77
N ASP A 21 -5.02 10.14 3.85
CA ASP A 21 -4.09 10.19 4.97
C ASP A 21 -2.71 9.62 4.60
N LEU A 22 -2.66 8.64 3.68
CA LEU A 22 -1.43 8.17 3.06
C LEU A 22 -1.57 8.10 1.54
N THR A 23 -0.54 8.54 0.82
CA THR A 23 -0.40 8.34 -0.63
C THR A 23 0.86 7.56 -0.92
N MET A 24 0.69 6.38 -1.53
CA MET A 24 1.77 5.56 -2.05
C MET A 24 1.87 5.76 -3.56
N THR A 25 3.08 5.77 -4.11
CA THR A 25 3.36 5.94 -5.54
C THR A 25 4.25 4.79 -6.01
N GLY A 26 3.95 4.19 -7.15
CA GLY A 26 4.75 3.10 -7.70
C GLY A 26 6.15 3.57 -8.12
N GLU A 27 7.10 2.65 -8.21
CA GLU A 27 8.50 2.95 -8.52
C GLU A 27 8.69 3.48 -9.95
N ALA A 28 8.14 2.76 -10.94
CA ALA A 28 8.39 3.01 -12.35
C ALA A 28 7.13 3.03 -13.22
N ALA A 29 7.26 3.68 -14.37
CA ALA A 29 6.23 3.75 -15.39
C ALA A 29 5.82 2.36 -15.91
N ASN A 30 4.52 2.11 -16.00
CA ASN A 30 3.89 0.83 -16.39
C ASN A 30 3.94 -0.30 -15.36
N ASP A 31 4.42 -0.08 -14.13
CA ASP A 31 4.33 -1.09 -13.06
C ASP A 31 2.87 -1.42 -12.68
N TYR A 32 1.94 -0.54 -13.06
CA TYR A 32 0.52 -0.63 -12.70
C TYR A 32 0.28 -0.71 -11.19
N PHE A 33 1.12 -0.03 -10.39
CA PHE A 33 0.95 0.06 -8.94
C PHE A 33 -0.43 0.64 -8.58
N GLY A 34 -1.12 -0.01 -7.64
CA GLY A 34 -2.47 0.39 -7.22
C GLY A 34 -3.59 -0.12 -8.13
N LYS A 35 -3.30 -0.94 -9.16
CA LYS A 35 -4.33 -1.52 -10.05
C LYS A 35 -5.23 -2.55 -9.36
N SER A 36 -4.77 -3.14 -8.26
CA SER A 36 -5.53 -4.08 -7.43
C SER A 36 -5.16 -3.92 -5.97
N VAL A 37 -6.13 -4.06 -5.06
CA VAL A 37 -5.93 -4.04 -3.60
C VAL A 37 -6.70 -5.18 -2.95
N SER A 38 -6.20 -5.70 -1.82
CA SER A 38 -6.92 -6.67 -1.01
C SER A 38 -6.48 -6.62 0.46
N THR A 39 -7.24 -7.27 1.34
CA THR A 39 -6.81 -7.57 2.71
C THR A 39 -5.81 -8.71 2.70
N ALA A 40 -4.72 -8.59 3.44
CA ALA A 40 -3.74 -9.68 3.61
C ALA A 40 -3.92 -10.46 4.93
N GLY A 41 -4.69 -9.94 5.88
CA GLY A 41 -4.74 -10.45 7.26
C GLY A 41 -3.60 -9.88 8.09
N ASP A 42 -3.46 -10.29 9.34
CA ASP A 42 -2.31 -9.92 10.20
C ASP A 42 -1.11 -10.82 9.83
N VAL A 43 -0.17 -10.31 9.02
CA VAL A 43 0.97 -11.09 8.49
C VAL A 43 2.23 -10.93 9.35
N ASN A 44 2.38 -9.81 10.06
CA ASN A 44 3.52 -9.58 10.96
C ASN A 44 3.25 -9.97 12.44
N GLY A 45 1.99 -10.18 12.82
CA GLY A 45 1.56 -10.67 14.14
C GLY A 45 1.39 -9.58 15.21
N ASP A 46 1.11 -8.33 14.84
CA ASP A 46 0.95 -7.21 15.78
C ASP A 46 -0.50 -6.95 16.22
N GLY A 47 -1.47 -7.65 15.65
CA GLY A 47 -2.90 -7.54 15.99
C GLY A 47 -3.69 -6.63 15.06
N TYR A 48 -3.08 -6.02 14.05
CA TYR A 48 -3.76 -5.25 13.01
C TYR A 48 -3.83 -6.04 11.68
N SER A 49 -4.83 -5.75 10.85
CA SER A 49 -4.97 -6.41 9.54
C SER A 49 -4.26 -5.63 8.45
N ASP A 50 -3.40 -6.31 7.70
CA ASP A 50 -2.58 -5.74 6.65
C ASP A 50 -3.33 -5.56 5.32
N VAL A 51 -2.78 -4.69 4.47
CA VAL A 51 -3.23 -4.45 3.10
C VAL A 51 -2.15 -4.82 2.09
N ILE A 52 -2.54 -5.51 1.02
CA ILE A 52 -1.71 -5.79 -0.16
C ILE A 52 -2.13 -4.87 -1.32
N VAL A 53 -1.15 -4.29 -2.01
CA VAL A 53 -1.32 -3.45 -3.20
C VAL A 53 -0.55 -4.07 -4.36
N GLY A 54 -1.21 -4.33 -5.49
CA GLY A 54 -0.59 -4.97 -6.65
C GLY A 54 0.12 -3.99 -7.58
N ALA A 55 1.29 -4.40 -8.07
CA ALA A 55 2.07 -3.76 -9.14
C ALA A 55 2.30 -4.76 -10.29
N SER A 56 1.23 -5.10 -11.02
CA SER A 56 1.21 -6.23 -11.97
C SER A 56 2.14 -6.11 -13.19
N GLY A 57 2.71 -4.92 -13.46
CA GLY A 57 3.67 -4.68 -14.53
C GLY A 57 5.11 -4.53 -14.04
N TYR A 58 5.35 -4.61 -12.73
CA TYR A 58 6.68 -4.49 -12.15
C TYR A 58 7.59 -5.58 -12.68
N SER A 59 8.71 -5.19 -13.29
CA SER A 59 9.70 -6.11 -13.85
C SER A 59 10.89 -6.37 -12.94
N GLY A 60 10.93 -5.78 -11.74
CA GLY A 60 11.87 -6.17 -10.70
C GLY A 60 11.53 -7.56 -10.17
N TYR A 61 12.53 -8.30 -9.71
CA TYR A 61 12.42 -9.72 -9.35
C TYR A 61 11.57 -10.02 -8.09
N MET A 62 10.96 -9.00 -7.47
CA MET A 62 10.19 -9.09 -6.23
C MET A 62 8.87 -8.33 -6.38
N ALA A 63 7.73 -8.96 -6.07
CA ALA A 63 6.50 -8.20 -5.85
C ALA A 63 6.54 -7.60 -4.44
N GLU A 64 6.40 -6.28 -4.30
CA GLU A 64 6.62 -5.60 -3.02
C GLU A 64 5.40 -5.59 -2.08
N LEU A 65 5.68 -5.72 -0.77
CA LEU A 65 4.82 -6.31 0.27
C LEU A 65 5.41 -5.93 1.65
N ILE A 66 4.71 -5.57 2.74
CA ILE A 66 3.27 -5.42 3.04
C ILE A 66 3.07 -4.20 3.97
N PHE A 67 1.82 -3.81 4.31
CA PHE A 67 1.56 -2.76 5.31
C PHE A 67 0.77 -3.25 6.52
N SER A 68 1.43 -3.31 7.69
CA SER A 68 0.76 -3.12 8.98
C SER A 68 0.65 -1.63 9.31
N LEU A 69 -0.45 -1.26 9.97
CA LEU A 69 -0.82 0.11 10.32
C LEU A 69 -0.86 0.30 11.85
N GLU A 70 0.29 0.14 12.50
CA GLU A 70 0.51 0.76 13.81
C GLU A 70 0.60 2.29 13.66
N ILE A 71 -0.23 2.98 14.42
CA ILE A 71 -0.27 4.44 14.49
C ILE A 71 1.08 4.96 15.02
N PHE A 72 1.83 5.68 14.17
CA PHE A 72 3.11 6.37 14.44
C PHE A 72 4.46 5.64 14.27
N GLN A 73 4.54 4.44 13.69
CA GLN A 73 5.85 3.94 13.19
C GLN A 73 5.80 3.41 11.75
N LEU A 74 5.94 4.35 10.80
CA LEU A 74 6.27 4.06 9.41
C LEU A 74 7.75 3.61 9.31
N ILE A 75 8.07 2.44 9.86
CA ILE A 75 9.33 1.76 9.56
C ILE A 75 9.05 0.80 8.41
N ILE A 76 9.41 1.25 7.20
CA ILE A 76 9.63 0.39 6.04
C ILE A 76 10.76 -0.57 6.43
N LYS A 77 10.41 -1.72 6.99
CA LYS A 77 11.34 -2.81 7.26
C LYS A 77 11.01 -3.98 6.35
N LEU A 78 11.74 -3.99 5.24
CA LEU A 78 12.03 -5.22 4.51
C LEU A 78 12.45 -6.32 5.50
N ILE A 79 11.97 -7.52 5.21
CA ILE A 79 12.62 -8.78 5.62
C ILE A 79 13.84 -8.98 4.70
#